data_AF-A0A2K2VXA6-F1
#
_entry.id   AF-A0A2K2VXA6-F1
#
_cell.length_a   1.000
_cell.length_b   1.000
_cell.length_c   1.000
_cell.angle_alpha   90.00
_cell.angle_beta   90.00
_cell.angle_gamma   90.00
#
_symmetry.space_group_name_H-M   'P 1'
#
loop_
_entity.id
_entity.type
_entity.pdbx_description
1 polymer ?
#
loop_
_entity_poly.entity_id
_entity_poly.type
_entity_poly.pdbx_seq_one_letter_code
_entity_poly.pdbx_strand_id
1 'polypeptide(L)'
;MKRALITGITGQDGSYLTELLLGKGYEVHGIIRRASTFNTDRIDHIYQDPHFPEAKLYLHYGDLSVSGQMNDLIYNIQPGEIYHLGAQSHVRVSFDMPEYTGDVTGIGTVRLLEAIRKTGVKTKFYQASSSEMYGSAPAPQNEQTPFEPRSPYAAAKLYAYWLARNYREGYKFFASNGILFNHESPRRGETFVTRKISRAVARIRFGLQDKLYLGNLEARRDWGYAPEYVEAMWLMLQQDSPDDFVIGTGESHSVREFCELAFSEAGIELEWRGTGPNEVGVIKSISQDIPCFRASVMPDLSGEILMETDASILKPSPQTVTMLHPHTGDEVVALDPRYLRPTEVESLLADPSKAKNKLGWEPKVT
;
A
#
# COMPACT_ATOMS: atom_id res chain seq x y z
N MET A 1 -15.27 -6.98 24.58
CA MET A 1 -14.20 -6.36 23.78
C MET A 1 -14.59 -6.48 22.31
N LYS A 2 -14.37 -5.45 21.47
CA LYS A 2 -14.64 -5.58 20.03
C LYS A 2 -13.56 -6.44 19.39
N ARG A 3 -13.94 -7.37 18.52
CA ARG A 3 -13.02 -8.22 17.75
C ARG A 3 -12.99 -7.77 16.30
N ALA A 4 -11.79 -7.58 15.75
CA ALA A 4 -11.59 -7.31 14.34
C ALA A 4 -10.83 -8.46 13.67
N LEU A 5 -11.22 -8.83 12.46
CA LEU A 5 -10.45 -9.74 11.59
C LEU A 5 -9.91 -8.97 10.38
N ILE A 6 -8.59 -8.96 10.21
CA ILE A 6 -7.90 -8.28 9.10
C ILE A 6 -7.29 -9.34 8.19
N THR A 7 -7.70 -9.35 6.93
CA THR A 7 -6.96 -10.08 5.88
C THR A 7 -5.88 -9.16 5.32
N GLY A 8 -4.73 -9.71 4.93
CA GLY A 8 -3.61 -8.88 4.44
C GLY A 8 -2.95 -8.04 5.53
N ILE A 9 -2.98 -8.52 6.79
CA ILE A 9 -2.47 -7.81 7.96
C ILE A 9 -0.98 -7.44 7.83
N THR A 10 -0.18 -8.24 7.12
CA THR A 10 1.25 -8.00 6.91
C THR A 10 1.55 -6.98 5.80
N GLY A 11 0.51 -6.46 5.13
CA GLY A 11 0.61 -5.36 4.17
C GLY A 11 0.81 -4.00 4.83
N GLN A 12 0.96 -2.95 4.01
CA GLN A 12 1.04 -1.57 4.48
C GLN A 12 -0.17 -1.21 5.35
N ASP A 13 -1.36 -1.27 4.77
CA ASP A 13 -2.57 -0.78 5.42
C ASP A 13 -2.98 -1.69 6.58
N GLY A 14 -2.80 -3.02 6.42
CA GLY A 14 -3.00 -3.99 7.49
C GLY A 14 -2.18 -3.67 8.75
N SER A 15 -0.91 -3.28 8.58
CA SER A 15 -0.05 -2.93 9.72
C SER A 15 -0.53 -1.67 10.45
N TYR A 16 -0.84 -0.59 9.73
CA TYR A 16 -1.33 0.66 10.33
C TYR A 16 -2.73 0.51 10.92
N LEU A 17 -3.62 -0.23 10.26
CA LEU A 17 -4.95 -0.50 10.78
C LEU A 17 -4.87 -1.33 12.08
N THR A 18 -3.94 -2.29 12.15
CA THR A 18 -3.73 -3.07 13.38
C THR A 18 -3.32 -2.17 14.54
N GLU A 19 -2.37 -1.26 14.33
CA GLU A 19 -1.98 -0.26 15.34
C GLU A 19 -3.16 0.60 15.78
N LEU A 20 -3.93 1.11 14.82
CA LEU A 20 -5.12 1.92 15.08
C LEU A 20 -6.14 1.19 15.94
N LEU A 21 -6.48 -0.06 15.59
CA LEU A 21 -7.49 -0.84 16.28
C LEU A 21 -7.04 -1.28 17.68
N LEU A 22 -5.77 -1.70 17.84
CA LEU A 22 -5.19 -1.99 19.15
C LEU A 22 -5.22 -0.74 20.05
N GLY A 23 -4.86 0.43 19.51
CA GLY A 23 -4.95 1.72 20.22
C GLY A 23 -6.38 2.10 20.62
N LYS A 24 -7.39 1.59 19.91
CA LYS A 24 -8.82 1.73 20.26
C LYS A 24 -9.34 0.62 21.18
N GLY A 25 -8.47 -0.27 21.66
CA GLY A 25 -8.82 -1.33 22.60
C GLY A 25 -9.49 -2.56 21.97
N TYR A 26 -9.32 -2.77 20.67
CA TYR A 26 -9.80 -3.98 20.00
C TYR A 26 -8.92 -5.20 20.33
N GLU A 27 -9.53 -6.36 20.26
CA GLU A 27 -8.85 -7.63 20.01
C GLU A 27 -8.74 -7.79 18.48
N VAL A 28 -7.53 -7.90 17.96
CA VAL A 28 -7.25 -7.94 16.52
C VAL A 28 -6.75 -9.31 16.11
N HIS A 29 -7.42 -9.89 15.13
CA HIS A 29 -7.06 -11.14 14.50
C HIS A 29 -6.56 -10.86 13.08
N GLY A 30 -5.41 -11.41 12.73
CA GLY A 30 -4.79 -11.24 11.41
C GLY A 30 -4.66 -12.55 10.66
N ILE A 31 -5.03 -12.56 9.38
CA ILE A 31 -4.72 -13.69 8.50
C ILE A 31 -3.34 -13.47 7.86
N ILE A 32 -2.42 -14.40 8.12
CA ILE A 32 -1.10 -14.45 7.51
C ILE A 32 -0.99 -15.64 6.55
N ARG A 33 -0.30 -15.44 5.43
CA ARG A 33 0.04 -16.54 4.53
C ARG A 33 1.26 -17.28 5.07
N ARG A 34 1.27 -18.60 4.93
CA ARG A 34 2.46 -19.41 5.19
C ARG A 34 3.57 -18.99 4.21
N ALA A 35 4.74 -18.64 4.73
CA ALA A 35 5.95 -18.42 3.97
C ALA A 35 7.09 -19.28 4.53
N SER A 36 8.12 -19.55 3.74
CA SER A 36 9.33 -20.26 4.17
C SER A 36 10.31 -19.36 4.94
N THR A 37 10.06 -18.05 4.95
CA THR A 37 10.82 -17.02 5.66
C THR A 37 9.84 -16.16 6.48
N PHE A 38 10.36 -15.40 7.44
CA PHE A 38 9.57 -14.39 8.12
C PHE A 38 8.98 -13.39 7.11
N ASN A 39 7.71 -13.04 7.32
CA ASN A 39 6.94 -12.15 6.46
C ASN A 39 6.03 -11.22 7.28
N THR A 40 6.38 -10.99 8.54
CA THR A 40 5.63 -10.23 9.53
C THR A 40 6.30 -8.93 9.95
N ASP A 41 7.42 -8.54 9.32
CA ASP A 41 8.28 -7.41 9.70
C ASP A 41 7.53 -6.09 9.98
N ARG A 42 6.39 -5.85 9.29
CA ARG A 42 5.58 -4.64 9.48
C ARG A 42 4.75 -4.61 10.78
N ILE A 43 4.64 -5.74 11.47
CA ILE A 43 3.83 -5.92 12.68
C ILE A 43 4.61 -6.58 13.82
N ASP A 44 5.89 -6.91 13.63
CA ASP A 44 6.70 -7.55 14.67
C ASP A 44 6.83 -6.66 15.92
N HIS A 45 6.91 -5.33 15.75
CA HIS A 45 7.04 -4.37 16.85
C HIS A 45 5.79 -4.23 17.72
N ILE A 46 4.64 -4.73 17.27
CA ILE A 46 3.37 -4.75 18.02
C ILE A 46 2.93 -6.15 18.43
N TYR A 47 3.67 -7.18 18.02
CA TYR A 47 3.38 -8.55 18.39
C TYR A 47 3.73 -8.78 19.86
N GLN A 48 2.82 -9.45 20.58
CA GLN A 48 3.03 -9.92 21.93
C GLN A 48 2.73 -11.41 21.95
N ASP A 49 3.52 -12.17 22.72
CA ASP A 49 3.32 -13.60 22.84
C ASP A 49 1.91 -13.90 23.40
N PRO A 50 1.11 -14.78 22.76
CA PRO A 50 -0.25 -15.11 23.19
C PRO A 50 -0.36 -15.69 24.60
N HIS A 51 0.75 -16.15 25.20
CA HIS A 51 0.76 -16.61 26.59
C HIS A 51 0.65 -15.45 27.60
N PHE A 52 0.82 -14.20 27.17
CA PHE A 52 0.57 -13.04 28.03
C PHE A 52 -0.93 -12.72 28.11
N PRO A 53 -1.52 -12.56 29.31
CA PRO A 53 -2.94 -12.26 29.48
C PRO A 53 -3.43 -10.97 28.79
N GLU A 54 -2.51 -10.03 28.55
CA GLU A 54 -2.78 -8.74 27.92
C GLU A 54 -2.71 -8.78 26.38
N ALA A 55 -2.34 -9.93 25.79
CA ALA A 55 -2.19 -10.08 24.35
C ALA A 55 -3.51 -9.82 23.63
N LYS A 56 -3.49 -8.91 22.66
CA LYS A 56 -4.66 -8.52 21.86
C LYS A 56 -4.47 -8.72 20.36
N LEU A 57 -3.30 -9.18 19.91
CA LEU A 57 -3.01 -9.48 18.51
C LEU A 57 -2.82 -10.99 18.33
N TYR A 58 -3.67 -11.60 17.49
CA TYR A 58 -3.64 -13.04 17.22
C TYR A 58 -3.47 -13.29 15.73
N LEU A 59 -2.44 -14.03 15.33
CA LEU A 59 -2.16 -14.34 13.93
C LEU A 59 -2.60 -15.76 13.58
N HIS A 60 -3.26 -15.90 12.44
CA HIS A 60 -3.86 -17.14 11.96
C HIS A 60 -3.35 -17.45 10.57
N TYR A 61 -2.91 -18.68 10.32
CA TYR A 61 -2.61 -19.09 8.96
C TYR A 61 -3.89 -19.18 8.13
N GLY A 62 -3.86 -18.58 6.95
CA GLY A 62 -4.94 -18.69 5.99
C GLY A 62 -4.57 -18.11 4.62
N ASP A 63 -5.30 -18.55 3.60
CA ASP A 63 -5.16 -18.02 2.25
C ASP A 63 -6.54 -17.74 1.64
N LEU A 64 -6.66 -16.61 0.94
CA LEU A 64 -7.91 -16.17 0.31
C LEU A 64 -8.37 -17.09 -0.82
N SER A 65 -7.53 -18.00 -1.30
CA SER A 65 -7.91 -19.06 -2.25
C SER A 65 -8.66 -20.23 -1.58
N VAL A 66 -8.61 -20.35 -0.24
CA VAL A 66 -9.09 -21.53 0.49
C VAL A 66 -10.35 -21.22 1.30
N SER A 67 -11.52 -21.51 0.72
CA SER A 67 -12.83 -21.18 1.30
C SER A 67 -13.09 -21.82 2.68
N GLY A 68 -12.64 -23.07 2.89
CA GLY A 68 -12.85 -23.78 4.16
C GLY A 68 -12.24 -23.05 5.36
N GLN A 69 -10.97 -22.63 5.22
CA GLN A 69 -10.26 -21.88 6.25
C GLN A 69 -10.95 -20.56 6.59
N MET A 70 -11.49 -19.85 5.59
CA MET A 70 -12.23 -18.60 5.86
C MET A 70 -13.49 -18.85 6.68
N ASN A 71 -14.21 -19.94 6.43
CA ASN A 71 -15.37 -20.34 7.24
C ASN A 71 -14.94 -20.65 8.68
N ASP A 72 -13.92 -21.48 8.85
CA ASP A 72 -13.45 -21.90 10.18
C ASP A 72 -12.97 -20.71 11.00
N LEU A 73 -12.19 -19.80 10.40
CA LEU A 73 -11.68 -18.61 11.09
C LEU A 73 -12.81 -17.66 11.49
N ILE A 74 -13.75 -17.36 10.58
CA ILE A 74 -14.88 -16.47 10.89
C ILE A 74 -15.78 -17.09 11.97
N TYR A 75 -16.06 -18.39 11.88
CA TYR A 75 -16.86 -19.12 12.86
C TYR A 75 -16.22 -19.13 14.25
N ASN A 76 -14.91 -19.38 14.35
CA ASN A 76 -14.23 -19.48 15.64
C ASN A 76 -13.98 -18.11 16.29
N ILE A 77 -13.61 -17.10 15.48
CA ILE A 77 -13.25 -15.77 15.98
C ILE A 77 -14.50 -14.97 16.37
N GLN A 78 -15.61 -15.14 15.63
CA GLN A 78 -16.82 -14.33 15.76
C GLN A 78 -16.51 -12.81 15.70
N PRO A 79 -15.83 -12.32 14.63
CA PRO A 79 -15.43 -10.92 14.57
C PRO A 79 -16.66 -10.00 14.46
N GLY A 80 -16.61 -8.85 15.15
CA GLY A 80 -17.62 -7.80 14.98
C GLY A 80 -17.35 -6.92 13.77
N GLU A 81 -16.09 -6.82 13.34
CA GLU A 81 -15.64 -6.06 12.18
C GLU A 81 -14.65 -6.92 11.37
N ILE A 82 -14.81 -6.99 10.04
CA ILE A 82 -13.89 -7.64 9.12
C ILE A 82 -13.37 -6.58 8.13
N TYR A 83 -12.05 -6.49 8.02
CA TYR A 83 -11.36 -5.63 7.06
C TYR A 83 -10.67 -6.49 5.99
N HIS A 84 -11.26 -6.52 4.80
CA HIS A 84 -10.74 -7.29 3.68
C HIS A 84 -9.70 -6.49 2.89
N LEU A 85 -8.44 -6.48 3.38
CA LEU A 85 -7.32 -5.78 2.75
C LEU A 85 -6.40 -6.71 1.93
N GLY A 86 -6.51 -8.02 2.10
CA GLY A 86 -5.69 -9.00 1.39
C GLY A 86 -6.00 -9.03 -0.11
N ALA A 87 -4.96 -8.94 -0.94
CA ALA A 87 -5.06 -8.97 -2.40
C ALA A 87 -3.69 -9.29 -3.03
N GLN A 88 -3.69 -9.74 -4.28
CA GLN A 88 -2.58 -9.44 -5.18
C GLN A 88 -2.78 -7.99 -5.65
N SER A 89 -2.03 -7.04 -5.08
CA SER A 89 -2.29 -5.60 -5.19
C SER A 89 -1.43 -4.86 -6.21
N HIS A 90 -0.50 -5.53 -6.88
CA HIS A 90 0.41 -4.90 -7.83
C HIS A 90 -0.15 -4.96 -9.25
N VAL A 91 -0.51 -3.79 -9.80
CA VAL A 91 -1.16 -3.68 -11.12
C VAL A 91 -0.30 -4.29 -12.23
N ARG A 92 1.00 -3.96 -12.31
CA ARG A 92 1.88 -4.53 -13.37
C ARG A 92 1.95 -6.07 -13.31
N VAL A 93 2.01 -6.65 -12.11
CA VAL A 93 2.09 -8.11 -11.91
C VAL A 93 0.77 -8.78 -12.29
N SER A 94 -0.36 -8.06 -12.19
CA SER A 94 -1.66 -8.62 -12.60
C SER A 94 -1.75 -8.94 -14.09
N PHE A 95 -0.95 -8.30 -14.95
CA PHE A 95 -0.85 -8.67 -16.36
C PHE A 95 -0.08 -9.97 -16.58
N ASP A 96 0.91 -10.26 -15.72
CA ASP A 96 1.70 -11.49 -15.79
C ASP A 96 0.97 -12.67 -15.12
N MET A 97 0.15 -12.39 -14.09
CA MET A 97 -0.60 -13.38 -13.31
C MET A 97 -2.09 -13.02 -13.18
N PRO A 98 -2.84 -12.92 -14.30
CA PRO A 98 -4.23 -12.45 -14.29
C PRO A 98 -5.17 -13.42 -13.58
N GLU A 99 -5.02 -14.73 -13.78
CA GLU A 99 -5.89 -15.74 -13.13
C GLU A 99 -5.73 -15.73 -11.61
N TYR A 100 -4.48 -15.75 -11.12
CA TYR A 100 -4.21 -15.65 -9.68
C TYR A 100 -4.73 -14.34 -9.09
N THR A 101 -4.59 -13.23 -9.82
CA THR A 101 -5.14 -11.94 -9.38
C THR A 101 -6.66 -11.98 -9.31
N GLY A 102 -7.33 -12.57 -10.30
CA GLY A 102 -8.78 -12.75 -10.30
C GLY A 102 -9.25 -13.64 -9.14
N ASP A 103 -8.55 -14.74 -8.88
CA ASP A 103 -8.89 -15.69 -7.84
C ASP A 103 -8.73 -15.09 -6.43
N VAL A 104 -7.59 -14.43 -6.15
CA VAL A 104 -7.33 -13.87 -4.83
C VAL A 104 -8.06 -12.54 -4.61
N THR A 105 -7.94 -11.59 -5.54
CA THR A 105 -8.46 -10.23 -5.36
C THR A 105 -9.96 -10.15 -5.64
N GLY A 106 -10.46 -10.92 -6.61
CA GLY A 106 -11.88 -10.99 -6.94
C GLY A 106 -12.62 -12.05 -6.13
N ILE A 107 -12.36 -13.33 -6.44
CA ILE A 107 -13.08 -14.47 -5.84
C ILE A 107 -12.81 -14.58 -4.32
N GLY A 108 -11.64 -14.17 -3.82
CA GLY A 108 -11.38 -14.09 -2.37
C GLY A 108 -12.47 -13.32 -1.59
N THR A 109 -13.02 -12.27 -2.20
CA THR A 109 -14.10 -11.47 -1.61
C THR A 109 -15.38 -12.28 -1.44
N VAL A 110 -15.78 -13.07 -2.45
CA VAL A 110 -17.00 -13.90 -2.36
C VAL A 110 -16.86 -14.99 -1.30
N ARG A 111 -15.65 -15.52 -1.11
CA ARG A 111 -15.38 -16.55 -0.09
C ARG A 111 -15.61 -16.01 1.32
N LEU A 112 -15.16 -14.79 1.60
CA LEU A 112 -15.41 -14.13 2.89
C LEU A 112 -16.89 -13.79 3.09
N LEU A 113 -17.54 -13.20 2.08
CA LEU A 113 -18.95 -12.85 2.15
C LEU A 113 -19.84 -14.08 2.35
N GLU A 114 -19.57 -15.17 1.62
CA GLU A 114 -20.26 -16.45 1.82
C GLU A 114 -19.96 -17.08 3.18
N ALA A 115 -18.73 -16.96 3.68
CA ALA A 115 -18.40 -17.45 5.01
C ALA A 115 -19.18 -16.71 6.09
N ILE A 116 -19.29 -15.38 6.00
CA ILE A 116 -20.16 -14.58 6.88
C ILE A 116 -21.61 -15.08 6.79
N ARG A 117 -22.15 -15.26 5.56
CA ARG A 117 -23.53 -15.69 5.35
C ARG A 117 -23.82 -17.08 5.91
N LYS A 118 -22.91 -18.04 5.71
CA LYS A 118 -23.08 -19.43 6.12
C LYS A 118 -22.90 -19.63 7.62
N THR A 119 -21.98 -18.89 8.23
CA THR A 119 -21.74 -18.96 9.68
C THR A 119 -22.79 -18.18 10.48
N GLY A 120 -23.47 -17.21 9.86
CA GLY A 120 -24.48 -16.38 10.53
C GLY A 120 -23.89 -15.34 11.49
N VAL A 121 -22.57 -15.12 11.44
CA VAL A 121 -21.87 -14.15 12.30
C VAL A 121 -22.37 -12.74 11.99
N LYS A 122 -22.77 -12.01 13.04
CA LYS A 122 -23.13 -10.60 12.94
C LYS A 122 -21.87 -9.76 12.90
N THR A 123 -21.43 -9.38 11.70
CA THR A 123 -20.23 -8.57 11.48
C THR A 123 -20.51 -7.41 10.55
N LYS A 124 -19.73 -6.34 10.69
CA LYS A 124 -19.56 -5.32 9.65
C LYS A 124 -18.39 -5.69 8.76
N PHE A 125 -18.50 -5.44 7.45
CA PHE A 125 -17.51 -5.83 6.44
C PHE A 125 -17.02 -4.60 5.69
N TYR A 126 -15.70 -4.40 5.66
CA TYR A 126 -15.04 -3.41 4.84
C TYR A 126 -14.35 -4.10 3.67
N GLN A 127 -14.68 -3.67 2.45
CA GLN A 127 -13.99 -4.04 1.22
C GLN A 127 -12.96 -2.97 0.87
N ALA A 128 -11.68 -3.36 0.76
CA ALA A 128 -10.66 -2.53 0.13
C ALA A 128 -10.91 -2.48 -1.39
N SER A 129 -11.76 -1.56 -1.83
CA SER A 129 -11.90 -1.18 -3.23
C SER A 129 -10.77 -0.23 -3.63
N SER A 130 -10.77 0.30 -4.86
CA SER A 130 -9.62 1.08 -5.35
C SER A 130 -10.01 2.06 -6.45
N SER A 131 -9.33 3.21 -6.49
CA SER A 131 -9.39 4.17 -7.60
C SER A 131 -9.01 3.57 -8.96
N GLU A 132 -8.22 2.48 -9.00
CA GLU A 132 -7.88 1.78 -10.25
C GLU A 132 -9.12 1.24 -10.98
N MET A 133 -10.27 1.09 -10.30
CA MET A 133 -11.54 0.74 -10.93
C MET A 133 -12.04 1.85 -11.88
N TYR A 134 -11.72 3.11 -11.60
CA TYR A 134 -12.08 4.22 -12.49
C TYR A 134 -11.30 4.17 -13.80
N GLY A 135 -10.03 3.72 -13.77
CA GLY A 135 -9.20 3.52 -14.95
C GLY A 135 -9.18 4.72 -15.90
N SER A 136 -9.84 4.63 -17.06
CA SER A 136 -9.89 5.73 -18.05
C SER A 136 -10.97 6.79 -17.80
N ALA A 137 -11.77 6.65 -16.74
CA ALA A 137 -12.84 7.61 -16.45
C ALA A 137 -12.29 9.03 -16.17
N PRO A 138 -12.94 10.09 -16.68
CA PRO A 138 -12.49 11.47 -16.47
C PRO A 138 -12.41 11.88 -15.00
N ALA A 139 -11.36 12.62 -14.64
CA ALA A 139 -11.16 13.23 -13.33
C ALA A 139 -11.94 14.56 -13.16
N PRO A 140 -12.27 14.97 -11.92
CA PRO A 140 -12.14 14.19 -10.68
C PRO A 140 -13.20 13.08 -10.59
N GLN A 141 -12.89 11.99 -9.89
CA GLN A 141 -13.81 10.84 -9.74
C GLN A 141 -14.42 10.78 -8.34
N ASN A 142 -15.73 10.53 -8.27
CA ASN A 142 -16.51 10.32 -7.04
C ASN A 142 -17.28 8.98 -7.10
N GLU A 143 -18.15 8.69 -6.12
CA GLU A 143 -18.87 7.40 -6.06
C GLU A 143 -19.90 7.21 -7.19
N GLN A 144 -20.23 8.25 -7.96
CA GLN A 144 -21.14 8.16 -9.11
C GLN A 144 -20.40 8.04 -10.44
N THR A 145 -19.09 8.29 -10.48
CA THR A 145 -18.29 8.16 -11.69
C THR A 145 -18.32 6.71 -12.21
N PRO A 146 -18.66 6.46 -13.49
CA PRO A 146 -18.61 5.13 -14.06
C PRO A 146 -17.21 4.50 -14.00
N PHE A 147 -17.15 3.19 -13.80
CA PHE A 147 -15.89 2.45 -13.76
C PHE A 147 -15.45 2.02 -15.16
N GLU A 148 -14.19 2.26 -15.51
CA GLU A 148 -13.56 1.86 -16.78
C GLU A 148 -12.21 1.17 -16.52
N PRO A 149 -12.18 -0.05 -15.93
CA PRO A 149 -10.95 -0.69 -15.47
C PRO A 149 -9.96 -0.97 -16.62
N ARG A 150 -8.67 -0.69 -16.37
CA ARG A 150 -7.57 -0.82 -17.36
C ARG A 150 -6.55 -1.91 -17.01
N SER A 151 -6.91 -2.87 -16.16
CA SER A 151 -6.02 -3.99 -15.79
C SER A 151 -6.79 -5.19 -15.25
N PRO A 152 -6.20 -6.41 -15.26
CA PRO A 152 -6.78 -7.56 -14.56
C PRO A 152 -7.02 -7.31 -13.06
N TYR A 153 -6.12 -6.56 -12.41
CA TYR A 153 -6.32 -6.11 -11.02
C TYR A 153 -7.59 -5.26 -10.86
N ALA A 154 -7.76 -4.24 -11.69
CA ALA A 154 -8.90 -3.33 -11.61
C ALA A 154 -10.22 -4.07 -11.91
N ALA A 155 -10.22 -4.99 -12.87
CA ALA A 155 -11.39 -5.84 -13.17
C ALA A 155 -11.75 -6.75 -11.98
N ALA A 156 -10.75 -7.36 -11.34
CA ALA A 156 -10.96 -8.18 -10.14
C ALA A 156 -11.50 -7.35 -8.95
N LYS A 157 -10.97 -6.14 -8.75
CA LYS A 157 -11.50 -5.20 -7.73
C LYS A 157 -12.92 -4.74 -8.03
N LEU A 158 -13.26 -4.54 -9.31
CA LEU A 158 -14.61 -4.18 -9.71
C LEU A 158 -15.62 -5.31 -9.41
N TYR A 159 -15.24 -6.58 -9.63
CA TYR A 159 -16.04 -7.73 -9.21
C TYR A 159 -16.26 -7.74 -7.68
N ALA A 160 -15.18 -7.56 -6.90
CA ALA A 160 -15.25 -7.50 -5.45
C ALA A 160 -16.15 -6.36 -4.94
N TYR A 161 -16.03 -5.17 -5.52
CA TYR A 161 -16.86 -4.00 -5.23
C TYR A 161 -18.35 -4.31 -5.42
N TRP A 162 -18.72 -4.89 -6.57
CA TRP A 162 -20.11 -5.22 -6.88
C TRP A 162 -20.65 -6.33 -5.99
N LEU A 163 -19.83 -7.30 -5.58
CA LEU A 163 -20.25 -8.31 -4.61
C LEU A 163 -20.56 -7.71 -3.24
N ALA A 164 -19.68 -6.86 -2.71
CA ALA A 164 -19.94 -6.20 -1.42
C ALA A 164 -21.26 -5.41 -1.46
N ARG A 165 -21.51 -4.69 -2.56
CA ARG A 165 -22.79 -4.00 -2.79
C ARG A 165 -23.97 -4.95 -2.90
N ASN A 166 -23.85 -6.03 -3.67
CA ASN A 166 -24.92 -6.99 -3.88
C ASN A 166 -25.30 -7.71 -2.57
N TYR A 167 -24.33 -8.04 -1.72
CA TYR A 167 -24.59 -8.64 -0.41
C TYR A 167 -25.21 -7.65 0.58
N ARG A 168 -24.78 -6.37 0.54
CA ARG A 168 -25.46 -5.28 1.27
C ARG A 168 -26.93 -5.19 0.86
N GLU A 169 -27.21 -5.16 -0.44
CA GLU A 169 -28.56 -4.92 -0.96
C GLU A 169 -29.47 -6.16 -0.84
N GLY A 170 -28.96 -7.34 -1.20
CA GLY A 170 -29.70 -8.60 -1.24
C GLY A 170 -29.83 -9.30 0.11
N TYR A 171 -28.78 -9.30 0.94
CA TYR A 171 -28.76 -9.98 2.24
C TYR A 171 -28.77 -9.02 3.44
N LYS A 172 -28.84 -7.70 3.20
CA LYS A 172 -28.86 -6.67 4.26
C LYS A 172 -27.62 -6.68 5.14
N PHE A 173 -26.48 -7.07 4.57
CA PHE A 173 -25.20 -6.99 5.27
C PHE A 173 -24.79 -5.54 5.52
N PHE A 174 -24.11 -5.28 6.63
CA PHE A 174 -23.32 -4.07 6.76
C PHE A 174 -22.02 -4.26 5.98
N ALA A 175 -22.01 -3.90 4.69
CA ALA A 175 -20.83 -4.00 3.83
C ALA A 175 -20.55 -2.66 3.13
N SER A 176 -19.37 -2.09 3.37
CA SER A 176 -18.95 -0.80 2.84
C SER A 176 -17.74 -0.96 1.92
N ASN A 177 -17.73 -0.25 0.79
CA ASN A 177 -16.54 -0.13 -0.05
C ASN A 177 -15.80 1.17 0.24
N GLY A 178 -14.53 1.06 0.63
CA GLY A 178 -13.61 2.19 0.54
C GLY A 178 -13.00 2.23 -0.86
N ILE A 179 -13.38 3.22 -1.67
CA ILE A 179 -12.80 3.48 -2.98
C ILE A 179 -11.59 4.40 -2.77
N LEU A 180 -10.53 3.82 -2.22
CA LEU A 180 -9.33 4.58 -1.84
C LEU A 180 -8.46 4.85 -3.07
N PHE A 181 -8.05 6.11 -3.20
CA PHE A 181 -6.99 6.56 -4.08
C PHE A 181 -5.62 6.15 -3.56
N ASN A 182 -4.55 6.46 -4.29
CA ASN A 182 -3.22 5.97 -3.93
C ASN A 182 -2.83 6.54 -2.57
N HIS A 183 -2.27 5.69 -1.71
CA HIS A 183 -1.81 6.09 -0.39
C HIS A 183 -0.55 5.32 -0.03
N GLU A 184 0.40 6.08 0.48
CA GLU A 184 1.80 5.72 0.53
C GLU A 184 2.33 5.88 1.96
N SER A 185 3.48 5.28 2.23
CA SER A 185 4.14 5.38 3.54
C SER A 185 5.56 4.78 3.48
N PRO A 186 6.37 4.95 4.53
CA PRO A 186 7.60 4.19 4.71
C PRO A 186 7.40 2.66 4.77
N ARG A 187 6.17 2.15 4.88
CA ARG A 187 5.85 0.70 4.83
C ARG A 187 5.42 0.21 3.45
N ARG A 188 5.30 1.09 2.46
CA ARG A 188 4.87 0.75 1.10
C ARG A 188 5.75 -0.35 0.49
N GLY A 189 5.15 -1.26 -0.30
CA GLY A 189 5.89 -2.28 -1.02
C GLY A 189 6.93 -1.67 -1.98
N GLU A 190 8.10 -2.29 -2.05
CA GLU A 190 9.30 -1.68 -2.67
C GLU A 190 9.20 -1.50 -4.18
N THR A 191 8.29 -2.21 -4.84
CA THR A 191 8.08 -2.16 -6.29
C THR A 191 7.04 -1.13 -6.72
N PHE A 192 6.26 -0.56 -5.79
CA PHE A 192 5.38 0.57 -6.08
C PHE A 192 6.21 1.83 -6.32
N VAL A 193 5.78 2.66 -7.27
CA VAL A 193 6.61 3.73 -7.86
C VAL A 193 7.21 4.69 -6.83
N THR A 194 6.41 5.15 -5.86
CA THR A 194 6.85 6.07 -4.79
C THR A 194 7.95 5.48 -3.91
N ARG A 195 7.81 4.20 -3.52
CA ARG A 195 8.81 3.50 -2.71
C ARG A 195 10.04 3.12 -3.52
N LYS A 196 9.84 2.74 -4.78
CA LYS A 196 10.93 2.46 -5.71
C LYS A 196 11.79 3.70 -5.92
N ILE A 197 11.17 4.87 -6.14
CA ILE A 197 11.86 6.17 -6.27
C ILE A 197 12.61 6.49 -4.97
N SER A 198 11.91 6.61 -3.83
CA SER A 198 12.54 7.03 -2.57
C SER A 198 13.69 6.13 -2.12
N ARG A 199 13.56 4.80 -2.28
CA ARG A 199 14.67 3.87 -2.00
C ARG A 199 15.83 4.03 -2.97
N ALA A 200 15.56 4.18 -4.27
CA ALA A 200 16.61 4.35 -5.26
C ALA A 200 17.35 5.68 -5.06
N VAL A 201 16.65 6.77 -4.77
CA VAL A 201 17.25 8.07 -4.46
C VAL A 201 18.20 7.96 -3.27
N ALA A 202 17.77 7.35 -2.16
CA ALA A 202 18.63 7.14 -1.01
C ALA A 202 19.88 6.32 -1.38
N ARG A 203 19.70 5.21 -2.13
CA ARG A 203 20.82 4.36 -2.55
C ARG A 203 21.78 5.06 -3.51
N ILE A 204 21.27 5.84 -4.46
CA ILE A 204 22.06 6.65 -5.40
C ILE A 204 22.86 7.69 -4.64
N ARG A 205 22.23 8.41 -3.70
CA ARG A 205 22.91 9.42 -2.88
C ARG A 205 24.12 8.84 -2.12
N PHE A 206 23.99 7.62 -1.63
CA PHE A 206 25.05 6.88 -0.92
C PHE A 206 25.94 6.05 -1.84
N GLY A 207 25.81 6.14 -3.17
CA GLY A 207 26.65 5.37 -4.10
C GLY A 207 26.47 3.85 -4.04
N LEU A 208 25.31 3.39 -3.55
CA LEU A 208 24.90 1.98 -3.48
C LEU A 208 24.07 1.54 -4.69
N GLN A 209 23.76 2.47 -5.59
CA GLN A 209 23.01 2.24 -6.81
C GLN A 209 23.40 3.31 -7.84
N ASP A 210 23.58 2.90 -9.10
CA ASP A 210 23.96 3.79 -10.19
C ASP A 210 22.75 4.56 -10.76
N LYS A 211 21.71 3.82 -11.17
CA LYS A 211 20.58 4.37 -11.91
C LYS A 211 19.23 3.84 -11.40
N LEU A 212 18.20 4.67 -11.49
CA LEU A 212 16.80 4.32 -11.29
C LEU A 212 16.12 4.17 -12.66
N TYR A 213 15.50 3.02 -12.92
CA TYR A 213 14.71 2.81 -14.14
C TYR A 213 13.22 2.94 -13.87
N LEU A 214 12.49 3.74 -14.65
CA LEU A 214 11.05 3.99 -14.52
C LEU A 214 10.28 3.69 -15.81
N GLY A 215 8.94 3.70 -15.71
CA GLY A 215 8.03 3.58 -16.84
C GLY A 215 7.51 4.96 -17.27
N ASN A 216 6.19 5.13 -17.29
CA ASN A 216 5.55 6.39 -17.66
C ASN A 216 5.76 7.46 -16.56
N LEU A 217 6.51 8.53 -16.89
CA LEU A 217 6.73 9.67 -15.99
C LEU A 217 5.53 10.63 -15.92
N GLU A 218 4.69 10.62 -16.95
CA GLU A 218 3.57 11.55 -17.09
C GLU A 218 2.30 11.06 -16.40
N ALA A 219 2.28 9.79 -15.97
CA ALA A 219 1.17 9.23 -15.20
C ALA A 219 0.94 10.04 -13.92
N ARG A 220 -0.30 10.51 -13.73
CA ARG A 220 -0.70 11.37 -12.60
C ARG A 220 -1.53 10.61 -11.58
N ARG A 221 -1.26 10.83 -10.30
CA ARG A 221 -1.94 10.16 -9.19
C ARG A 221 -2.22 11.13 -8.06
N ASP A 222 -3.36 10.93 -7.42
CA ASP A 222 -3.67 11.44 -6.09
C ASP A 222 -3.05 10.51 -5.06
N TRP A 223 -2.02 11.00 -4.36
CA TRP A 223 -1.23 10.27 -3.36
C TRP A 223 -1.45 10.85 -1.97
N GLY A 224 -2.08 10.09 -1.07
CA GLY A 224 -2.17 10.44 0.35
C GLY A 224 -1.30 9.58 1.27
N TYR A 225 -1.50 9.73 2.58
CA TYR A 225 -0.75 9.03 3.61
C TYR A 225 -1.54 7.87 4.23
N ALA A 226 -0.99 6.64 4.15
CA ALA A 226 -1.72 5.42 4.50
C ALA A 226 -2.36 5.39 5.91
N PRO A 227 -1.71 5.90 6.99
CA PRO A 227 -2.32 6.00 8.31
C PRO A 227 -3.64 6.79 8.36
N GLU A 228 -3.79 7.83 7.56
CA GLU A 228 -5.04 8.62 7.51
C GLU A 228 -6.14 7.84 6.77
N TYR A 229 -5.74 7.02 5.79
CA TYR A 229 -6.66 6.25 4.98
C TYR A 229 -7.23 5.06 5.78
N VAL A 230 -6.42 4.41 6.62
CA VAL A 230 -6.94 3.35 7.52
C VAL A 230 -7.90 3.89 8.58
N GLU A 231 -7.78 5.16 8.97
CA GLU A 231 -8.77 5.83 9.81
C GLU A 231 -10.12 5.95 9.07
N ALA A 232 -10.11 6.31 7.78
CA ALA A 232 -11.33 6.32 6.97
C ALA A 232 -11.97 4.92 6.89
N MET A 233 -11.18 3.85 6.72
CA MET A 233 -11.70 2.48 6.73
C MET A 233 -12.46 2.17 8.03
N TRP A 234 -11.87 2.56 9.17
CA TRP A 234 -12.50 2.38 10.47
C TRP A 234 -13.78 3.21 10.62
N LEU A 235 -13.74 4.50 10.25
CA LEU A 235 -14.89 5.42 10.30
C LEU A 235 -16.09 4.91 9.50
N MET A 236 -15.86 4.31 8.33
CA MET A 236 -16.93 3.72 7.50
C MET A 236 -17.69 2.61 8.24
N LEU A 237 -17.01 1.79 9.05
CA LEU A 237 -17.65 0.75 9.84
C LEU A 237 -18.29 1.27 11.13
N GLN A 238 -18.04 2.52 11.52
CA GLN A 238 -18.69 3.12 12.69
C GLN A 238 -20.04 3.78 12.36
N GLN A 239 -20.37 3.93 11.07
CA GLN A 239 -21.63 4.54 10.64
C GLN A 239 -22.86 3.69 11.01
N ASP A 240 -24.03 4.34 11.07
CA ASP A 240 -25.32 3.68 11.31
C ASP A 240 -25.75 2.79 10.14
N SER A 241 -25.40 3.19 8.91
CA SER A 241 -25.71 2.45 7.69
C SER A 241 -24.46 2.26 6.81
N PRO A 242 -24.33 1.12 6.13
CA PRO A 242 -23.23 0.88 5.20
C PRO A 242 -23.39 1.71 3.93
N ASP A 243 -22.28 2.24 3.41
CA ASP A 243 -22.26 3.06 2.19
C ASP A 243 -20.84 2.96 1.57
N ASP A 244 -20.69 3.41 0.33
CA ASP A 244 -19.41 3.44 -0.38
C ASP A 244 -18.83 4.86 -0.35
N PHE A 245 -17.50 4.99 -0.24
CA PHE A 245 -16.85 6.29 -0.09
C PHE A 245 -15.57 6.38 -0.91
N VAL A 246 -15.43 7.45 -1.70
CA VAL A 246 -14.17 7.88 -2.27
C VAL A 246 -13.33 8.55 -1.18
N ILE A 247 -12.09 8.09 -1.06
CA ILE A 247 -11.08 8.61 -0.14
C ILE A 247 -9.86 8.98 -0.96
N GLY A 248 -9.47 10.24 -0.92
CA GLY A 248 -8.35 10.81 -1.67
C GLY A 248 -8.00 12.19 -1.14
N THR A 249 -6.89 12.75 -1.62
CA THR A 249 -6.45 14.09 -1.22
C THR A 249 -7.20 15.20 -1.97
N GLY A 250 -7.62 14.94 -3.20
CA GLY A 250 -8.11 15.97 -4.10
C GLY A 250 -6.99 16.75 -4.80
N GLU A 251 -5.75 16.29 -4.69
CA GLU A 251 -4.58 16.80 -5.41
C GLU A 251 -3.97 15.68 -6.25
N SER A 252 -3.30 16.03 -7.36
CA SER A 252 -2.73 15.02 -8.27
C SER A 252 -1.40 15.50 -8.81
N HIS A 253 -0.40 14.62 -8.75
CA HIS A 253 0.97 14.86 -9.23
C HIS A 253 1.42 13.76 -10.18
N SER A 254 2.30 14.10 -11.10
CA SER A 254 2.94 13.15 -12.01
C SER A 254 4.04 12.34 -11.31
N VAL A 255 4.40 11.20 -11.89
CA VAL A 255 5.58 10.43 -11.48
C VAL A 255 6.86 11.26 -11.63
N ARG A 256 6.92 12.14 -12.64
CA ARG A 256 8.00 13.13 -12.82
C ARG A 256 8.13 14.06 -11.62
N GLU A 257 7.05 14.73 -11.23
CA GLU A 257 7.01 15.64 -10.09
C GLU A 257 7.45 14.92 -8.80
N PHE A 258 6.96 13.70 -8.57
CA PHE A 258 7.39 12.89 -7.42
C PHE A 258 8.88 12.57 -7.46
N CYS A 259 9.41 12.24 -8.63
CA CYS A 259 10.83 11.95 -8.82
C CYS A 259 11.69 13.18 -8.53
N GLU A 260 11.35 14.33 -9.11
CA GLU A 260 12.05 15.60 -8.87
C GLU A 260 12.04 15.98 -7.39
N LEU A 261 10.88 15.89 -6.74
CA LEU A 261 10.75 16.17 -5.31
C LEU A 261 11.62 15.22 -4.47
N ALA A 262 11.58 13.92 -4.73
CA ALA A 262 12.36 12.94 -3.97
C ALA A 262 13.88 13.16 -4.11
N PHE A 263 14.37 13.45 -5.31
CA PHE A 263 15.78 13.77 -5.53
C PHE A 263 16.18 15.10 -4.86
N SER A 264 15.31 16.12 -4.91
CA SER A 264 15.51 17.40 -4.24
C SER A 264 15.67 17.23 -2.71
N GLU A 265 14.84 16.40 -2.08
CA GLU A 265 14.96 16.06 -0.65
C GLU A 265 16.29 15.36 -0.29
N ALA A 266 16.94 14.72 -1.26
CA ALA A 266 18.28 14.14 -1.13
C ALA A 266 19.40 15.10 -1.56
N GLY A 267 19.07 16.38 -1.79
CA GLY A 267 20.00 17.41 -2.22
C GLY A 267 20.48 17.25 -3.66
N ILE A 268 19.73 16.58 -4.53
CA ILE A 268 20.09 16.37 -5.94
C ILE A 268 19.07 17.11 -6.82
N GLU A 269 19.52 18.09 -7.58
CA GLU A 269 18.71 18.74 -8.59
C GLU A 269 18.80 17.95 -9.91
N LEU A 270 17.66 17.56 -10.47
CA LEU A 270 17.59 16.89 -11.76
C LEU A 270 17.39 17.87 -12.92
N GLU A 271 17.98 17.56 -14.06
CA GLU A 271 17.65 18.12 -15.37
C GLU A 271 17.25 16.97 -16.31
N TRP A 272 16.10 17.09 -16.97
CA TRP A 272 15.66 16.11 -17.95
C TRP A 272 16.23 16.41 -19.34
N ARG A 273 16.81 15.39 -19.98
CA ARG A 273 17.38 15.49 -21.33
C ARG A 273 16.81 14.39 -22.22
N GLY A 274 16.63 14.69 -23.51
CA GLY A 274 16.03 13.77 -24.47
C GLY A 274 14.51 13.85 -24.46
N THR A 275 13.86 12.93 -25.19
CA THR A 275 12.40 12.86 -25.31
C THR A 275 11.94 11.41 -25.44
N GLY A 276 10.71 11.14 -25.00
CA GLY A 276 10.09 9.82 -25.11
C GLY A 276 10.94 8.74 -24.43
N PRO A 277 11.11 7.54 -25.03
CA PRO A 277 11.89 6.45 -24.45
C PRO A 277 13.37 6.76 -24.17
N ASN A 278 13.93 7.78 -24.81
CA ASN A 278 15.33 8.19 -24.65
C ASN A 278 15.49 9.32 -23.62
N GLU A 279 14.40 9.71 -22.95
CA GLU A 279 14.46 10.70 -21.89
C GLU A 279 15.19 10.16 -20.66
N VAL A 280 16.09 10.97 -20.11
CA VAL A 280 16.90 10.64 -18.93
C VAL A 280 16.90 11.80 -17.94
N GLY A 281 16.97 11.46 -16.66
CA GLY A 281 17.20 12.43 -15.58
C GLY A 281 18.68 12.50 -15.26
N VAL A 282 19.27 13.68 -15.47
CA VAL A 282 20.70 13.97 -15.27
C VAL A 282 20.87 14.82 -14.02
N ILE A 283 21.92 14.55 -13.24
CA ILE A 283 22.24 15.40 -12.10
C ILE A 283 22.75 16.76 -12.58
N LYS A 284 21.97 17.80 -12.31
CA LYS A 284 22.35 19.20 -12.59
C LYS A 284 23.23 19.77 -11.49
N SER A 285 22.86 19.55 -10.23
CA SER A 285 23.62 20.03 -9.08
C SER A 285 23.42 19.11 -7.87
N ILE A 286 24.39 19.12 -6.95
CA ILE A 286 24.35 18.37 -5.70
C ILE A 286 24.64 19.32 -4.54
N SER A 287 23.69 19.45 -3.62
CA SER A 287 23.88 20.13 -2.34
C SER A 287 24.55 19.18 -1.34
N GLN A 288 25.60 19.67 -0.67
CA GLN A 288 26.16 19.01 0.52
C GLN A 288 25.40 19.39 1.79
N ASP A 289 24.60 20.45 1.76
CA ASP A 289 23.79 20.89 2.89
C ASP A 289 22.37 20.35 2.76
N ILE A 290 22.11 19.23 3.44
CA ILE A 290 20.83 18.53 3.37
C ILE A 290 20.24 18.43 4.79
N PRO A 291 19.05 19.02 5.04
CA PRO A 291 18.42 19.03 6.37
C PRO A 291 18.20 17.64 6.98
N CYS A 292 17.81 16.64 6.18
CA CYS A 292 17.53 15.28 6.66
C CYS A 292 18.80 14.53 7.15
N PHE A 293 19.99 14.96 6.72
CA PHE A 293 21.28 14.43 7.20
C PHE A 293 21.87 15.19 8.37
N ARG A 294 21.42 16.43 8.64
CA ARG A 294 21.83 17.18 9.85
C ARG A 294 21.27 16.58 11.15
N ALA A 295 20.13 15.87 11.07
CA ALA A 295 19.48 15.26 12.24
C ALA A 295 20.03 13.87 12.62
N SER A 296 20.90 13.27 11.80
CA SER A 296 21.38 11.90 11.98
C SER A 296 22.92 11.77 12.02
N VAL A 297 23.65 12.88 12.08
CA VAL A 297 25.12 12.86 12.16
C VAL A 297 25.60 13.64 13.39
N MET A 298 26.05 12.91 14.40
CA MET A 298 27.23 13.14 15.26
C MET A 298 27.40 11.91 16.20
N PRO A 299 28.61 11.35 16.41
CA PRO A 299 29.75 11.23 15.50
C PRO A 299 30.39 9.81 15.53
N ASP A 300 30.98 9.36 14.41
CA ASP A 300 32.43 9.16 14.37
C ASP A 300 32.97 9.35 12.95
N LEU A 301 34.12 10.01 12.85
CA LEU A 301 34.97 10.10 11.68
C LEU A 301 36.11 9.08 11.86
N SER A 302 35.77 7.86 12.24
CA SER A 302 36.69 6.73 12.34
C SER A 302 36.19 5.49 11.62
N GLY A 303 35.47 5.64 10.49
CA GLY A 303 35.47 4.64 9.42
C GLY A 303 35.09 3.19 9.78
N GLU A 304 34.44 2.94 10.91
CA GLU A 304 33.98 1.61 11.31
C GLU A 304 32.52 1.71 11.79
N ILE A 305 31.60 1.22 10.96
CA ILE A 305 30.21 1.03 11.37
C ILE A 305 30.18 -0.21 12.27
N LEU A 306 30.08 -0.01 13.58
CA LEU A 306 29.71 -1.07 14.52
C LEU A 306 28.21 -1.37 14.35
N MET A 307 27.90 -2.42 13.60
CA MET A 307 26.63 -3.11 13.71
C MET A 307 26.65 -3.96 14.98
N GLU A 308 25.87 -3.59 16.00
CA GLU A 308 25.45 -4.57 17.01
C GLU A 308 24.38 -5.47 16.39
N THR A 309 24.83 -6.53 15.72
CA THR A 309 24.04 -7.73 15.48
C THR A 309 24.76 -8.92 16.11
N ASP A 310 23.97 -9.77 16.74
CA ASP A 310 24.33 -10.99 17.45
C ASP A 310 25.54 -11.73 16.82
N ALA A 311 26.66 -11.73 17.53
CA ALA A 311 28.02 -11.97 17.02
C ALA A 311 28.35 -13.45 16.73
N SER A 312 27.39 -14.27 16.27
CA SER A 312 27.65 -15.69 16.00
C SER A 312 27.28 -16.20 14.60
N ILE A 313 26.59 -15.41 13.76
CA ILE A 313 26.22 -15.86 12.41
C ILE A 313 26.31 -14.70 11.42
N LEU A 314 27.51 -14.46 10.90
CA LEU A 314 27.85 -13.89 9.58
C LEU A 314 29.29 -13.36 9.69
N LYS A 315 30.26 -14.09 9.12
CA LYS A 315 31.53 -13.46 8.75
C LYS A 315 31.27 -12.71 7.45
N PRO A 316 31.30 -11.36 7.41
CA PRO A 316 31.33 -10.69 6.13
C PRO A 316 32.70 -10.97 5.50
N SER A 317 32.72 -11.49 4.27
CA SER A 317 33.89 -11.28 3.43
C SER A 317 33.98 -9.77 3.17
N PRO A 318 35.13 -9.12 3.37
CA PRO A 318 35.28 -7.72 3.03
C PRO A 318 35.33 -7.60 1.51
N GLN A 319 34.16 -7.51 0.88
CA GLN A 319 34.08 -6.99 -0.47
C GLN A 319 34.19 -5.47 -0.35
N THR A 320 35.30 -4.91 -0.80
CA THR A 320 35.45 -3.47 -0.99
C THR A 320 34.40 -3.03 -2.01
N VAL A 321 33.26 -2.52 -1.54
CA VAL A 321 32.27 -1.89 -2.42
C VAL A 321 32.84 -0.53 -2.80
N THR A 322 33.26 -0.36 -4.04
CA THR A 322 33.57 0.96 -4.58
C THR A 322 32.28 1.78 -4.55
N MET A 323 32.20 2.75 -3.64
CA MET A 323 31.06 3.65 -3.53
C MET A 323 31.02 4.53 -4.78
N LEU A 324 29.95 4.41 -5.57
CA LEU A 324 29.72 5.22 -6.77
C LEU A 324 29.07 6.54 -6.38
N HIS A 325 29.82 7.42 -5.73
CA HIS A 325 29.26 8.71 -5.33
C HIS A 325 28.75 9.46 -6.56
N PRO A 326 27.51 9.98 -6.54
CA PRO A 326 26.95 10.66 -7.69
C PRO A 326 27.68 11.97 -7.96
N HIS A 327 27.87 12.29 -9.23
CA HIS A 327 28.50 13.51 -9.72
C HIS A 327 27.56 14.29 -10.64
N THR A 328 27.77 15.61 -10.72
CA THR A 328 27.09 16.43 -11.73
C THR A 328 27.37 15.90 -13.12
N GLY A 329 26.31 15.76 -13.93
CA GLY A 329 26.37 15.19 -15.26
C GLY A 329 26.01 13.70 -15.34
N ASP A 330 25.93 13.00 -14.21
CA ASP A 330 25.54 11.59 -14.20
C ASP A 330 24.07 11.41 -14.56
N GLU A 331 23.79 10.42 -15.42
CA GLU A 331 22.43 9.96 -15.68
C GLU A 331 21.98 9.04 -14.53
N VAL A 332 21.02 9.50 -13.73
CA VAL A 332 20.55 8.76 -12.54
C VAL A 332 19.11 8.26 -12.69
N VAL A 333 18.38 8.73 -13.69
CA VAL A 333 17.06 8.20 -14.05
C VAL A 333 17.02 7.86 -15.54
N ALA A 334 16.49 6.69 -15.89
CA ALA A 334 16.20 6.34 -17.28
C ALA A 334 14.84 5.64 -17.41
N LEU A 335 14.29 5.68 -18.62
CA LEU A 335 13.06 4.95 -18.94
C LEU A 335 13.36 3.54 -19.41
N ASP A 336 12.51 2.61 -19.00
CA ASP A 336 12.58 1.22 -19.43
C ASP A 336 11.16 0.70 -19.74
N PRO A 337 10.90 0.31 -21.01
CA PRO A 337 9.60 -0.18 -21.46
C PRO A 337 9.03 -1.34 -20.63
N ARG A 338 9.87 -2.11 -19.92
CA ARG A 338 9.43 -3.21 -19.05
C ARG A 338 8.53 -2.75 -17.90
N TYR A 339 8.64 -1.48 -17.49
CA TYR A 339 7.78 -0.88 -16.46
C TYR A 339 6.50 -0.26 -17.00
N LEU A 340 6.34 -0.16 -18.32
CA LEU A 340 5.08 0.24 -18.92
C LEU A 340 4.03 -0.87 -18.77
N ARG A 341 2.76 -0.46 -18.72
CA ARG A 341 1.62 -1.36 -18.67
C ARG A 341 1.02 -1.48 -20.07
N PRO A 342 0.46 -2.64 -20.46
CA PRO A 342 -0.23 -2.79 -21.74
C PRO A 342 -1.36 -1.78 -21.95
N THR A 343 -2.07 -1.45 -20.88
CA THR A 343 -3.08 -0.39 -20.82
C THR A 343 -2.84 0.45 -19.57
N GLU A 344 -2.46 1.71 -19.77
CA GLU A 344 -2.16 2.63 -18.68
C GLU A 344 -3.43 3.31 -18.14
N VAL A 345 -3.31 3.78 -16.90
CA VAL A 345 -4.20 4.73 -16.25
C VAL A 345 -3.46 6.07 -16.21
N GLU A 346 -3.85 7.02 -17.04
CA GLU A 346 -3.11 8.27 -17.20
C GLU A 346 -3.29 9.20 -16.00
N SER A 347 -4.50 9.33 -15.46
CA SER A 347 -4.80 10.27 -14.38
C SER A 347 -5.84 9.73 -13.42
N LEU A 348 -5.58 9.89 -12.12
CA LEU A 348 -6.52 9.65 -11.03
C LEU A 348 -6.51 10.86 -10.11
N LEU A 349 -7.69 11.39 -9.79
CA LEU A 349 -7.90 12.52 -8.90
C LEU A 349 -9.23 12.36 -8.17
N ALA A 350 -9.21 12.30 -6.85
CA ALA A 350 -10.42 12.08 -6.07
C ALA A 350 -11.27 13.35 -5.94
N ASP A 351 -12.59 13.16 -5.87
CA ASP A 351 -13.50 14.08 -5.19
C ASP A 351 -13.97 13.43 -3.88
N PRO A 352 -13.31 13.72 -2.73
CA PRO A 352 -13.64 13.12 -1.43
C PRO A 352 -14.79 13.86 -0.69
N SER A 353 -15.58 14.70 -1.38
CA SER A 353 -16.60 15.54 -0.75
C SER A 353 -17.59 14.76 0.11
N LYS A 354 -17.99 13.55 -0.31
CA LYS A 354 -18.89 12.69 0.47
C LYS A 354 -18.26 12.22 1.77
N ALA A 355 -16.99 11.82 1.75
CA ALA A 355 -16.27 11.37 2.94
C ALA A 355 -16.11 12.51 3.95
N LYS A 356 -15.76 13.71 3.49
CA LYS A 356 -15.74 14.91 4.33
C LYS A 356 -17.09 15.16 5.00
N ASN A 357 -18.17 15.17 4.22
CA ASN A 357 -19.50 15.52 4.71
C ASN A 357 -20.12 14.47 5.64
N LYS A 358 -19.92 13.17 5.36
CA LYS A 358 -20.56 12.08 6.12
C LYS A 358 -19.66 11.45 7.19
N LEU A 359 -18.35 11.38 6.95
CA LEU A 359 -17.41 10.76 7.89
C LEU A 359 -16.63 11.79 8.72
N GLY A 360 -16.66 13.07 8.32
CA GLY A 360 -15.78 14.09 8.91
C GLY A 360 -14.30 13.84 8.60
N TRP A 361 -14.01 13.07 7.54
CA TRP A 361 -12.65 12.70 7.17
C TRP A 361 -12.06 13.70 6.17
N GLU A 362 -10.84 14.14 6.42
CA GLU A 362 -10.04 15.00 5.53
C GLU A 362 -8.57 14.58 5.60
N PRO A 363 -7.82 14.65 4.49
CA PRO A 363 -6.38 14.43 4.49
C PRO A 363 -5.67 15.52 5.30
N LYS A 364 -4.59 15.18 6.00
CA LYS A 364 -3.79 16.14 6.79
C LYS A 364 -2.35 16.23 6.30
N VAL A 365 -1.80 15.13 5.79
CA VAL A 365 -0.49 15.10 5.12
C VAL A 365 -0.69 15.40 3.63
N THR A 366 -0.04 16.47 3.17
CA THR A 366 0.02 16.94 1.77
C THR A 366 1.39 16.69 1.17
#